data_AF-A0A837BY37-F1
#
_entry.id   AF-A0A837BY37-F1
#
_cell.length_a   1.000
_cell.length_b   1.000
_cell.length_c   1.000
_cell.angle_alpha   90.00
_cell.angle_beta   90.00
_cell.angle_gamma   90.00
#
_symmetry.space_group_name_H-M   'P 1'
#
loop_
_entity.id
_entity.type
_entity.pdbx_description
1 polymer ?
#
loop_
_entity_poly.entity_id
_entity_poly.type
_entity_poly.pdbx_seq_one_letter_code
_entity_poly.pdbx_strand_id
1 'polypeptide(L)'
;MKKKVNFKLAEILVALLGVLILGFCIQDSNNFAGFSNTVDAKHVKGDLGKFTVPKKMRGTWYGKYFDINGIKAKKINKIKITAHTIAGSPLHKQEANFKGTKIPKAARNWSRTYYPVKFKKDKGIKYISMYPWVSPVLSGESLGLYHYKGHKVLIDRTTSSFRITNVYWKTRKLAKKYGGHKPKELKRYGEW
;
A
#
# COMPACT_ATOMS: atom_id res chain seq x y z
N MET A 1 25.53 43.61 -16.62
CA MET A 1 25.70 42.16 -16.36
C MET A 1 24.35 41.54 -15.97
N LYS A 2 23.69 40.81 -16.88
CA LYS A 2 22.45 40.06 -16.58
C LYS A 2 22.80 38.58 -16.44
N LYS A 3 22.62 38.02 -15.23
CA LYS A 3 22.81 36.57 -14.98
C LYS A 3 21.78 35.78 -15.78
N LYS A 4 22.26 34.97 -16.74
CA LYS A 4 21.44 33.95 -17.41
C LYS A 4 21.07 32.88 -16.40
N VAL A 5 19.81 32.85 -15.99
CA VAL A 5 19.24 31.76 -15.18
C VAL A 5 19.10 30.54 -16.09
N ASN A 6 19.75 29.44 -15.70
CA ASN A 6 19.74 28.18 -16.44
C ASN A 6 18.34 27.53 -16.31
N PHE A 7 17.51 27.67 -17.34
CA PHE A 7 16.09 27.25 -17.33
C PHE A 7 15.86 25.76 -17.01
N LYS A 8 16.85 24.89 -17.23
CA LYS A 8 16.76 23.45 -16.89
C LYS A 8 16.75 23.16 -15.38
N LEU A 9 17.30 24.04 -14.53
CA LEU A 9 17.28 23.88 -13.07
C LEU A 9 15.94 24.34 -12.46
N ALA A 10 15.26 25.29 -13.11
CA ALA A 10 13.95 25.78 -12.66
C ALA A 10 12.84 24.75 -12.90
N GLU A 11 12.88 23.99 -14.00
CA GLU A 11 11.90 22.92 -14.27
C GLU A 11 12.02 21.73 -13.30
N ILE A 12 13.24 21.39 -12.88
CA ILE A 12 13.48 20.32 -11.89
C ILE A 12 12.98 20.74 -10.49
N LEU A 13 13.10 22.03 -10.15
CA LEU A 13 12.58 22.57 -8.89
C LEU A 13 11.04 22.63 -8.85
N VAL A 14 10.39 22.92 -9.97
CA VAL A 14 8.91 22.89 -10.07
C VAL A 14 8.38 21.44 -10.01
N ALA A 15 9.11 20.48 -10.59
CA ALA A 15 8.75 19.06 -10.47
C ALA A 15 8.91 18.51 -9.04
N LEU A 16 9.86 19.02 -8.25
CA LEU A 16 10.05 18.66 -6.84
C LEU A 16 9.05 19.37 -5.90
N LEU A 17 8.61 20.59 -6.22
CA LEU A 17 7.56 21.30 -5.48
C LEU A 17 6.16 20.73 -5.76
N GLY A 18 5.90 20.21 -6.97
CA GLY A 18 4.64 19.55 -7.32
C GLY A 18 4.39 18.22 -6.58
N VAL A 19 5.44 17.58 -6.07
CA VAL A 19 5.33 16.34 -5.28
C VAL A 19 5.20 16.63 -3.77
N LEU A 20 5.42 17.87 -3.32
CA LEU A 20 5.42 18.24 -1.90
C LEU A 20 4.07 18.77 -1.35
N ILE A 21 3.02 18.94 -2.18
CA ILE A 21 1.73 19.53 -1.74
C ILE A 21 0.65 18.51 -1.33
N LEU A 22 0.82 17.21 -1.57
CA LEU A 22 -0.13 16.21 -1.02
C LEU A 22 0.26 15.69 0.39
N GLY A 23 1.21 16.37 1.03
CA GLY A 23 1.91 15.89 2.20
C GLY A 23 1.73 16.69 3.49
N PHE A 24 0.85 17.68 3.62
CA PHE A 24 0.56 18.31 4.92
C PHE A 24 -0.82 18.97 4.96
N CYS A 25 -1.83 18.22 5.40
CA CYS A 25 -3.04 18.71 6.04
C CYS A 25 -3.56 17.60 6.96
N ILE A 26 -2.92 17.43 8.13
CA ILE A 26 -3.51 16.74 9.28
C ILE A 26 -3.20 17.56 10.53
N GLN A 27 -4.17 18.40 10.89
CA GLN A 27 -4.55 18.95 12.21
C GLN A 27 -5.88 19.67 11.92
N ASP A 28 -7.00 19.53 12.61
CA ASP A 28 -7.36 18.92 13.88
C ASP A 28 -8.80 18.39 13.78
N SER A 29 -9.17 17.52 14.71
CA SER A 29 -10.54 17.05 14.94
C SER A 29 -11.53 18.19 15.15
N ASN A 30 -12.65 18.20 14.43
CA ASN A 30 -14.01 18.12 14.98
C ASN A 30 -15.07 18.35 13.87
N ASN A 31 -16.14 17.55 13.92
CA ASN A 31 -17.39 17.69 13.16
C ASN A 31 -17.33 17.41 11.65
N PHE A 32 -17.34 16.13 11.28
CA PHE A 32 -18.09 15.69 10.10
C PHE A 32 -19.27 14.82 10.57
N ALA A 33 -20.37 15.50 10.88
CA ALA A 33 -21.65 14.86 11.05
C ALA A 33 -22.07 14.23 9.71
N GLY A 34 -22.46 12.95 9.78
CA GLY A 34 -23.39 12.31 8.85
C GLY A 34 -22.88 12.05 7.44
N PHE A 35 -22.33 10.86 7.21
CA PHE A 35 -22.84 9.94 6.16
C PHE A 35 -22.36 8.52 6.50
N SER A 36 -22.99 7.92 7.51
CA SER A 36 -23.02 6.46 7.67
C SER A 36 -23.95 5.87 6.60
N ASN A 37 -23.57 5.97 5.34
CA ASN A 37 -24.19 5.17 4.29
C ASN A 37 -23.34 3.93 4.11
N THR A 38 -23.54 2.96 5.01
CA THR A 38 -23.26 1.56 4.73
C THR A 38 -24.15 1.14 3.56
N VAL A 39 -23.67 1.36 2.33
CA VAL A 39 -24.30 0.77 1.16
C VAL A 39 -23.99 -0.72 1.22
N ASP A 40 -25.03 -1.53 1.35
CA ASP A 40 -24.97 -2.99 1.26
C ASP A 40 -24.17 -3.37 0.00
N ALA A 41 -23.17 -4.23 0.17
CA ALA A 41 -22.28 -4.76 -0.88
C ALA A 41 -23.02 -5.37 -2.08
N LYS A 42 -24.34 -5.58 -1.97
CA LYS A 42 -25.24 -6.22 -2.94
C LYS A 42 -25.35 -5.54 -4.30
N HIS A 43 -24.82 -4.32 -4.49
CA HIS A 43 -25.00 -3.55 -5.73
C HIS A 43 -23.72 -3.33 -6.55
N VAL A 44 -22.59 -3.94 -6.16
CA VAL A 44 -21.34 -3.79 -6.92
C VAL A 44 -21.15 -5.00 -7.85
N LYS A 45 -21.32 -4.78 -9.15
CA LYS A 45 -21.12 -5.82 -10.18
C LYS A 45 -19.75 -6.49 -10.00
N GLY A 46 -19.74 -7.82 -9.97
CA GLY A 46 -18.53 -8.60 -9.84
C GLY A 46 -17.99 -8.75 -8.41
N ASP A 47 -18.68 -8.24 -7.38
CA ASP A 47 -18.32 -8.51 -5.98
C ASP A 47 -18.78 -9.90 -5.54
N LEU A 48 -17.83 -10.76 -5.18
CA LEU A 48 -18.06 -12.10 -4.65
C LEU A 48 -18.08 -12.11 -3.10
N GLY A 49 -18.18 -10.94 -2.49
CA GLY A 49 -18.29 -10.74 -1.05
C GLY A 49 -16.93 -10.61 -0.35
N LYS A 50 -16.98 -10.49 0.98
CA LYS A 50 -15.80 -10.20 1.82
C LYS A 50 -14.71 -11.26 1.64
N PHE A 51 -13.47 -10.79 1.47
CA PHE A 51 -12.30 -11.64 1.56
C PHE A 51 -11.88 -11.83 3.02
N THR A 52 -11.43 -13.03 3.37
CA THR A 52 -10.94 -13.35 4.71
C THR A 52 -9.42 -13.53 4.69
N VAL A 53 -8.70 -12.59 5.30
CA VAL A 53 -7.24 -12.65 5.43
C VAL A 53 -6.83 -13.86 6.28
N PRO A 54 -5.79 -14.63 5.91
CA PRO A 54 -5.31 -15.75 6.72
C PRO A 54 -4.94 -15.33 8.15
N LYS A 55 -5.31 -16.15 9.15
CA LYS A 55 -5.06 -15.87 10.59
C LYS A 55 -3.61 -15.45 10.88
N LYS A 56 -2.63 -16.09 10.23
CA LYS A 56 -1.19 -15.81 10.40
C LYS A 56 -0.75 -14.39 9.98
N MET A 57 -1.51 -13.72 9.12
CA MET A 57 -1.25 -12.34 8.67
C MET A 57 -1.93 -11.28 9.53
N ARG A 58 -2.93 -11.67 10.33
CA ARG A 58 -3.72 -10.73 11.14
C ARG A 58 -2.90 -10.16 12.30
N GLY A 59 -3.38 -9.04 12.83
CA GLY A 59 -2.79 -8.29 13.93
C GLY A 59 -2.12 -6.99 13.48
N THR A 60 -1.39 -6.37 14.39
CA THR A 60 -0.64 -5.14 14.13
C THR A 60 0.80 -5.50 13.74
N TRP A 61 1.30 -4.83 12.71
CA TRP A 61 2.69 -4.94 12.28
C TRP A 61 3.31 -3.54 12.19
N TYR A 62 4.62 -3.47 12.37
CA TYR A 62 5.40 -2.24 12.48
C TYR A 62 6.51 -2.25 11.44
N GLY A 63 6.56 -1.23 10.60
CA GLY A 63 7.54 -1.10 9.54
C GLY A 63 8.41 0.13 9.76
N LYS A 64 9.45 0.21 8.96
CA LYS A 64 10.30 1.39 8.87
C LYS A 64 10.72 1.47 7.41
N TYR A 65 10.43 2.60 6.77
CA TYR A 65 10.79 2.82 5.38
C TYR A 65 12.28 2.54 5.16
N PHE A 66 12.61 2.02 3.97
CA PHE A 66 13.99 1.74 3.63
C PHE A 66 14.82 3.01 3.65
N ASP A 67 16.06 2.87 4.09
CA ASP A 67 17.03 3.95 4.01
C ASP A 67 17.33 4.23 2.53
N ILE A 68 17.28 5.50 2.12
CA ILE A 68 17.51 5.93 0.74
C ILE A 68 18.73 6.85 0.75
N ASN A 69 19.77 6.52 0.00
CA ASN A 69 20.98 7.34 -0.15
C ASN A 69 21.60 7.79 1.19
N GLY A 70 21.65 6.88 2.17
CA GLY A 70 22.17 7.16 3.51
C GLY A 70 21.20 7.91 4.44
N ILE A 71 20.06 8.38 3.94
CA ILE A 71 19.02 9.01 4.75
C ILE A 71 18.22 7.93 5.47
N LYS A 72 18.40 7.87 6.79
CA LYS A 72 17.70 6.91 7.64
C LYS A 72 16.26 7.36 7.89
N ALA A 73 15.30 6.46 7.65
CA ALA A 73 13.92 6.74 8.05
C ALA A 73 13.84 6.88 9.58
N LYS A 74 13.20 7.94 10.10
CA LYS A 74 13.08 8.15 11.56
C LYS A 74 11.76 7.62 12.13
N LYS A 75 10.72 7.56 11.30
CA LYS A 75 9.36 7.19 11.72
C LYS A 75 9.11 5.70 11.52
N ILE A 76 8.49 5.09 12.53
CA ILE A 76 7.93 3.74 12.44
C ILE A 76 6.48 3.88 12.01
N ASN A 77 6.14 3.24 10.90
CA ASN A 77 4.76 3.11 10.49
C ASN A 77 4.14 1.82 11.07
N LYS A 78 2.81 1.77 11.15
CA LYS A 78 2.08 0.59 11.59
C LYS A 78 0.99 0.24 10.60
N ILE A 79 0.72 -1.04 10.43
CA ILE A 79 -0.41 -1.54 9.66
C ILE A 79 -1.21 -2.51 10.53
N LYS A 80 -2.53 -2.33 10.55
CA LYS A 80 -3.46 -3.23 11.23
C LYS A 80 -4.17 -4.08 10.20
N ILE A 81 -4.15 -5.40 10.41
CA ILE A 81 -4.76 -6.38 9.53
C ILE A 81 -5.81 -7.16 10.34
N THR A 82 -7.07 -7.08 9.93
CA THR A 82 -8.17 -7.84 10.53
C THR A 82 -8.57 -9.01 9.63
N ALA A 83 -9.70 -9.66 9.93
CA ALA A 83 -10.24 -10.69 9.04
C ALA A 83 -10.59 -10.13 7.66
N HIS A 84 -11.09 -8.89 7.58
CA HIS A 84 -11.67 -8.33 6.35
C HIS A 84 -11.10 -6.97 5.96
N THR A 85 -10.08 -6.49 6.67
CA THR A 85 -9.46 -5.19 6.38
C THR A 85 -7.94 -5.24 6.46
N ILE A 86 -7.28 -4.43 5.63
CA ILE A 86 -5.86 -4.11 5.70
C ILE A 86 -5.72 -2.59 5.72
N ALA A 87 -5.00 -2.05 6.70
CA ALA A 87 -4.85 -0.59 6.89
C ALA A 87 -6.17 0.19 7.02
N GLY A 88 -7.25 -0.47 7.47
CA GLY A 88 -8.59 0.11 7.54
C GLY A 88 -9.41 -0.05 6.27
N SER A 89 -8.80 -0.41 5.14
CA SER A 89 -9.53 -0.62 3.90
C SER A 89 -10.18 -2.01 3.84
N PRO A 90 -11.48 -2.10 3.51
CA PRO A 90 -12.18 -3.35 3.35
C PRO A 90 -11.65 -4.17 2.17
N LEU A 91 -11.67 -5.49 2.32
CA LEU A 91 -11.23 -6.47 1.33
C LEU A 91 -12.39 -7.33 0.84
N HIS A 92 -12.53 -7.42 -0.47
CA HIS A 92 -13.63 -8.12 -1.13
C HIS A 92 -13.10 -8.94 -2.30
N LYS A 93 -13.75 -10.05 -2.66
CA LYS A 93 -13.33 -10.88 -3.79
C LYS A 93 -13.94 -10.33 -5.09
N GLN A 94 -13.20 -10.43 -6.19
CA GLN A 94 -13.67 -10.02 -7.52
C GLN A 94 -13.94 -11.25 -8.40
N GLU A 95 -15.01 -11.20 -9.19
CA GLU A 95 -15.23 -12.13 -10.30
C GLU A 95 -14.04 -12.10 -11.28
N ALA A 96 -13.56 -13.29 -11.66
CA ALA A 96 -12.34 -13.43 -12.46
C ALA A 96 -12.40 -12.70 -13.83
N ASN A 97 -13.59 -12.56 -14.40
CA ASN A 97 -13.83 -11.96 -15.71
C ASN A 97 -14.41 -10.54 -15.62
N PHE A 98 -14.32 -9.88 -14.47
CA PHE A 98 -14.83 -8.52 -14.33
C PHE A 98 -14.07 -7.55 -15.26
N LYS A 99 -14.77 -7.06 -16.29
CA LYS A 99 -14.30 -6.02 -17.21
C LYS A 99 -14.94 -4.69 -16.85
N GLY A 100 -14.43 -4.02 -15.81
CA GLY A 100 -14.90 -2.69 -15.42
C GLY A 100 -13.81 -1.64 -15.62
N THR A 101 -13.92 -0.83 -16.67
CA THR A 101 -13.05 0.35 -16.88
C THR A 101 -13.65 1.63 -16.30
N LYS A 102 -14.93 1.62 -15.91
CA LYS A 102 -15.65 2.77 -15.35
C LYS A 102 -16.37 2.38 -14.06
N ILE A 103 -16.16 3.17 -13.01
CA ILE A 103 -16.88 3.05 -11.74
C ILE A 103 -18.24 3.76 -11.90
N PRO A 104 -19.38 3.06 -11.77
CA PRO A 104 -20.68 3.72 -11.70
C PRO A 104 -20.67 4.82 -10.63
N LYS A 105 -21.36 5.95 -10.85
CA LYS A 105 -21.35 7.09 -9.91
C LYS A 105 -21.70 6.65 -8.47
N ALA A 106 -22.66 5.73 -8.33
CA ALA A 106 -23.07 5.13 -7.06
C ALA A 106 -21.99 4.28 -6.36
N ALA A 107 -21.01 3.77 -7.12
CA ALA A 107 -19.91 2.96 -6.62
C ALA A 107 -18.59 3.76 -6.46
N ARG A 108 -18.59 5.09 -6.67
CA ARG A 108 -17.38 5.90 -6.51
C ARG A 108 -16.78 5.83 -5.11
N ASN A 109 -17.62 5.69 -4.08
CA ASN A 109 -17.16 5.48 -2.70
C ASN A 109 -16.45 4.12 -2.52
N TRP A 110 -16.78 3.13 -3.35
CA TRP A 110 -16.15 1.80 -3.38
C TRP A 110 -14.83 1.76 -4.16
N SER A 111 -14.47 2.84 -4.88
CA SER A 111 -13.18 2.93 -5.59
C SER A 111 -11.96 2.75 -4.67
N ARG A 112 -12.13 3.01 -3.38
CA ARG A 112 -11.10 2.89 -2.33
C ARG A 112 -11.12 1.53 -1.62
N THR A 113 -12.11 0.68 -1.88
CA THR A 113 -12.14 -0.72 -1.43
C THR A 113 -11.11 -1.49 -2.24
N TYR A 114 -10.25 -2.24 -1.53
CA TYR A 114 -9.26 -3.08 -2.19
C TYR A 114 -9.82 -4.47 -2.40
N TYR A 115 -9.50 -5.07 -3.55
CA TYR A 115 -9.87 -6.44 -3.83
C TYR A 115 -8.58 -7.26 -3.93
N PRO A 116 -8.47 -8.40 -3.22
CA PRO A 116 -7.36 -9.30 -3.38
C PRO A 116 -7.57 -10.07 -4.67
N VAL A 117 -6.82 -9.71 -5.70
CA VAL A 117 -7.07 -10.23 -7.05
C VAL A 117 -6.58 -11.67 -7.15
N LYS A 118 -5.38 -12.00 -6.64
CA LYS A 118 -4.82 -13.36 -6.71
C LYS A 118 -3.82 -13.63 -5.60
N PHE A 119 -3.72 -14.90 -5.18
CA PHE A 119 -2.53 -15.37 -4.51
C PHE A 119 -1.45 -15.68 -5.55
N LYS A 120 -0.45 -14.79 -5.69
CA LYS A 120 0.72 -15.09 -6.52
C LYS A 120 1.82 -15.65 -5.62
N LYS A 121 2.32 -16.85 -5.96
CA LYS A 121 3.55 -17.39 -5.37
C LYS A 121 4.73 -16.75 -6.09
N ASP A 122 5.63 -16.16 -5.33
CA ASP A 122 6.86 -15.56 -5.85
C ASP A 122 7.96 -15.70 -4.81
N LYS A 123 9.11 -16.26 -5.21
CA LYS A 123 10.24 -16.58 -4.31
C LYS A 123 9.79 -17.31 -3.03
N GLY A 124 8.85 -18.25 -3.18
CA GLY A 124 8.29 -19.02 -2.05
C GLY A 124 7.26 -18.27 -1.19
N ILE A 125 7.01 -16.98 -1.43
CA ILE A 125 6.05 -16.18 -0.68
C ILE A 125 4.71 -16.17 -1.41
N LYS A 126 3.64 -16.45 -0.67
CA LYS A 126 2.25 -16.34 -1.13
C LYS A 126 1.72 -14.94 -0.77
N TYR A 127 1.52 -14.09 -1.77
CA TYR A 127 1.09 -12.71 -1.59
C TYR A 127 -0.43 -12.54 -1.70
N ILE A 128 -0.99 -11.65 -0.90
CA ILE A 128 -2.32 -11.07 -1.09
C ILE A 128 -2.14 -9.76 -1.84
N SER A 129 -2.50 -9.72 -3.12
CA SER A 129 -2.35 -8.52 -3.96
C SER A 129 -3.64 -7.71 -3.99
N MET A 130 -3.59 -6.52 -3.42
CA MET A 130 -4.66 -5.56 -3.25
C MET A 130 -4.65 -4.55 -4.39
N TYR A 131 -5.75 -4.44 -5.13
CA TYR A 131 -5.94 -3.43 -6.15
C TYR A 131 -7.19 -2.60 -5.84
N PRO A 132 -7.19 -1.28 -6.15
CA PRO A 132 -8.43 -0.53 -6.22
C PRO A 132 -9.42 -1.22 -7.14
N TRP A 133 -10.72 -1.19 -6.83
CA TRP A 133 -11.77 -1.91 -7.56
C TRP A 133 -11.72 -1.70 -9.09
N VAL A 134 -11.41 -0.47 -9.48
CA VAL A 134 -11.12 -0.07 -10.85
C VAL A 134 -9.84 0.75 -10.79
N SER A 135 -8.75 0.19 -11.29
CA SER A 135 -7.45 0.86 -11.36
C SER A 135 -7.04 0.97 -12.82
N PRO A 136 -6.93 2.19 -13.39
CA PRO A 136 -6.53 2.36 -14.79
C PRO A 136 -5.07 1.91 -15.04
N VAL A 137 -4.28 1.72 -13.99
CA VAL A 137 -2.82 1.46 -14.08
C VAL A 137 -2.35 0.22 -13.32
N LEU A 138 -3.26 -0.68 -12.91
CA LEU A 138 -2.93 -1.88 -12.11
C LEU A 138 -2.00 -1.59 -10.92
N SER A 139 -2.06 -0.37 -10.39
CA SER A 139 -1.25 0.06 -9.27
C SER A 139 -1.95 -0.34 -7.98
N GLY A 140 -1.22 -1.05 -7.13
CA GLY A 140 -1.71 -1.70 -5.94
C GLY A 140 -0.54 -2.19 -5.09
N GLU A 141 -0.88 -2.85 -4.00
CA GLU A 141 0.07 -3.33 -3.00
C GLU A 141 -0.08 -4.84 -2.83
N SER A 142 0.98 -5.51 -2.39
CA SER A 142 0.96 -6.95 -2.15
C SER A 142 1.61 -7.26 -0.83
N LEU A 143 0.88 -7.95 0.03
CA LEU A 143 1.37 -8.36 1.35
C LEU A 143 1.59 -9.88 1.41
N GLY A 144 2.77 -10.30 1.84
CA GLY A 144 3.13 -11.72 1.93
C GLY A 144 3.87 -12.04 3.22
N LEU A 145 3.60 -13.21 3.80
CA LEU A 145 4.37 -13.69 4.95
C LEU A 145 5.70 -14.25 4.50
N TYR A 146 6.76 -13.90 5.23
CA TYR A 146 8.10 -14.40 5.00
C TYR A 146 8.83 -14.64 6.33
N HIS A 147 9.95 -15.35 6.28
CA HIS A 147 10.83 -15.56 7.42
C HIS A 147 12.14 -14.83 7.18
N TYR A 148 12.46 -13.84 8.02
CA TYR A 148 13.63 -12.98 7.84
C TYR A 148 14.28 -12.68 9.19
N LYS A 149 15.60 -12.84 9.28
CA LYS A 149 16.38 -12.68 10.52
C LYS A 149 15.79 -13.43 11.73
N GLY A 150 15.36 -14.68 11.52
CA GLY A 150 14.76 -15.52 12.58
C GLY A 150 13.35 -15.11 13.02
N HIS A 151 12.70 -14.20 12.30
CA HIS A 151 11.36 -13.74 12.63
C HIS A 151 10.41 -13.86 11.45
N LYS A 152 9.14 -14.12 11.76
CA LYS A 152 8.06 -13.98 10.79
C LYS A 152 7.82 -12.50 10.53
N VAL A 153 7.88 -12.11 9.26
CA VAL A 153 7.70 -10.73 8.79
C VAL A 153 6.60 -10.67 7.73
N LEU A 154 6.09 -9.47 7.50
CA LEU A 154 5.20 -9.15 6.39
C LEU A 154 5.97 -8.33 5.35
N ILE A 155 6.10 -8.88 4.15
CA ILE A 155 6.71 -8.20 3.01
C ILE A 155 5.64 -7.42 2.29
N ASP A 156 5.89 -6.13 2.10
CA ASP A 156 5.07 -5.23 1.31
C ASP A 156 5.79 -4.84 0.03
N ARG A 157 5.07 -4.86 -1.07
CA ARG A 157 5.60 -4.56 -2.40
C ARG A 157 4.52 -3.99 -3.31
N THR A 158 4.96 -3.24 -4.31
CA THR A 158 4.10 -2.80 -5.40
C THR A 158 3.62 -3.98 -6.25
N THR A 159 2.46 -3.86 -6.88
CA THR A 159 1.97 -4.84 -7.85
C THR A 159 2.57 -4.67 -9.25
N SER A 160 2.99 -3.45 -9.61
CA SER A 160 3.47 -3.10 -10.96
C SER A 160 4.94 -3.45 -11.18
N SER A 161 5.84 -2.95 -10.33
CA SER A 161 7.29 -3.22 -10.40
C SER A 161 7.74 -4.35 -9.49
N PHE A 162 6.84 -4.86 -8.66
CA PHE A 162 7.15 -5.83 -7.62
C PHE A 162 8.24 -5.41 -6.62
N ARG A 163 8.57 -4.12 -6.59
CA ARG A 163 9.55 -3.53 -5.69
C ARG A 163 9.07 -3.69 -4.27
N ILE A 164 9.92 -4.26 -3.41
CA ILE A 164 9.66 -4.27 -1.97
C ILE A 164 9.70 -2.82 -1.49
N THR A 165 8.61 -2.40 -0.84
CA THR A 165 8.40 -1.05 -0.28
C THR A 165 8.60 -1.01 1.22
N ASN A 166 8.34 -2.12 1.92
CA ASN A 166 8.54 -2.22 3.36
C ASN A 166 8.70 -3.67 3.83
N VAL A 167 9.26 -3.83 5.03
CA VAL A 167 9.22 -5.07 5.81
C VAL A 167 8.61 -4.74 7.16
N TYR A 168 7.44 -5.28 7.43
CA TYR A 168 6.78 -5.11 8.73
C TYR A 168 7.08 -6.26 9.69
N TRP A 169 7.28 -5.88 10.95
CA TRP A 169 7.66 -6.73 12.07
C TRP A 169 6.52 -6.80 13.09
N LYS A 170 6.45 -7.88 13.87
CA LYS A 170 5.39 -8.04 14.89
C LYS A 170 5.45 -7.03 16.04
N THR A 171 6.61 -6.44 16.30
CA THR A 171 6.77 -5.47 17.40
C THR A 171 7.53 -4.23 16.97
N ARG A 172 7.27 -3.12 17.65
CA ARG A 172 7.99 -1.86 17.44
C ARG A 172 9.50 -1.98 17.71
N LYS A 173 9.91 -2.81 18.69
CA LYS A 173 11.32 -3.08 19.01
C LYS A 173 12.04 -3.75 17.84
N LEU A 174 11.41 -4.75 17.21
CA LEU A 174 11.96 -5.41 16.03
C LEU A 174 12.06 -4.45 14.84
N ALA A 175 11.04 -3.62 14.61
CA ALA A 175 11.07 -2.61 13.55
C ALA A 175 12.18 -1.57 13.74
N LYS A 176 12.46 -1.14 14.99
CA LYS A 176 13.60 -0.27 15.30
C LYS A 176 14.95 -0.93 14.99
N LYS A 177 15.09 -2.20 15.37
CA LYS A 177 16.36 -2.94 15.27
C LYS A 177 16.68 -3.40 13.84
N TYR A 178 15.68 -3.83 13.09
CA TYR A 178 15.88 -4.52 11.81
C TYR A 178 15.16 -3.88 10.61
N GLY A 179 14.24 -2.95 10.85
CA GLY A 179 13.55 -2.21 9.78
C GLY A 179 14.50 -1.27 9.03
N GLY A 180 14.06 -0.74 7.89
CA GLY A 180 14.91 0.11 7.05
C GLY A 180 15.84 -0.66 6.10
N HIS A 181 15.86 -2.00 6.17
CA HIS A 181 16.68 -2.85 5.30
C HIS A 181 15.85 -3.84 4.50
N LYS A 182 16.15 -3.94 3.20
CA LYS A 182 15.54 -4.94 2.31
C LYS A 182 16.18 -6.32 2.54
N PRO A 183 15.40 -7.42 2.53
CA PRO A 183 15.95 -8.77 2.46
C PRO A 183 16.69 -8.92 1.13
N LYS A 184 18.03 -9.01 1.19
CA LYS A 184 18.88 -9.05 0.00
C LYS A 184 18.60 -10.29 -0.85
N GLU A 185 18.14 -11.37 -0.23
CA GLU A 185 17.78 -12.64 -0.87
C GLU A 185 16.48 -12.56 -1.69
N LEU A 186 15.61 -11.58 -1.42
CA LEU A 186 14.36 -11.37 -2.17
C LEU A 186 14.54 -10.42 -3.37
N LYS A 187 15.77 -10.28 -3.91
CA LYS A 187 16.16 -9.32 -4.97
C LYS A 187 15.00 -9.02 -5.93
N ARG A 188 14.51 -7.78 -5.89
CA ARG A 188 13.73 -7.16 -6.96
C ARG A 188 14.28 -5.75 -7.18
N TYR A 189 14.90 -5.61 -8.34
CA TYR A 189 15.59 -4.41 -8.80
C TYR A 189 14.65 -3.21 -8.80
N GLY A 190 15.22 -2.12 -8.34
CA GLY A 190 14.75 -0.76 -8.35
C GLY A 190 15.85 0.05 -7.69
N GLU A 191 17.09 -0.25 -8.12
CA GLU A 191 18.22 0.67 -8.01
C GLU A 191 17.85 1.81 -8.96
N TRP A 192 17.64 2.97 -8.39
CA TRP A 192 17.84 4.24 -9.07
C TRP A 192 18.98 4.91 -8.32
#